data_AF-A0A1B6MRH1-F1
#
_entry.id   AF-A0A1B6MRH1-F1
#
_cell.length_a   1.000
_cell.length_b   1.000
_cell.length_c   1.000
_cell.angle_alpha   90.00
_cell.angle_beta   90.00
_cell.angle_gamma   90.00
#
_symmetry.space_group_name_H-M   'P 1'
#
loop_
_entity.id
_entity.type
_entity.pdbx_description
1 polymer ?
#
loop_
_entity_poly.entity_id
_entity_poly.type
_entity_poly.pdbx_seq_one_letter_code
_entity_poly.pdbx_strand_id
1 'polypeptide(L)'
;MGDTEKEVVHLNRSRFEIYCEKFNINPNLFMLKVTLFMMYGATGSLLPFLTIHMQSIGLTVEEIAIVYLALPLTTFLSPPVTGFLVDKFGHYKPVVLFSLVLNLLFHHSLMMIPQMEIPGEVPAAYIMRNPKTEEV
;
A
#
# COMPACT_ATOMS: atom_id res chain seq x y z
N MET A 1 29.27 10.16 -36.40
CA MET A 1 27.82 10.15 -36.13
C MET A 1 27.48 9.79 -34.68
N GLY A 2 28.20 8.87 -34.02
CA GLY A 2 27.92 8.47 -32.63
C GLY A 2 28.48 9.40 -31.52
N ASP A 3 29.45 10.26 -31.82
CA ASP A 3 30.02 11.18 -30.81
C ASP A 3 29.12 12.40 -30.55
N THR A 4 28.47 12.91 -31.59
CA THR A 4 27.56 14.07 -31.50
C THR A 4 26.29 13.73 -30.71
N GLU A 5 25.79 12.50 -30.80
CA GLU A 5 24.60 12.05 -30.06
C GLU A 5 24.88 11.90 -28.56
N LYS A 6 26.07 11.41 -28.19
CA LYS A 6 26.50 11.34 -26.79
C LYS A 6 26.69 12.73 -26.19
N GLU A 7 27.28 13.65 -26.94
CA GLU A 7 27.51 15.03 -26.48
C GLU A 7 26.19 15.80 -26.24
N VAL A 8 25.19 15.61 -27.11
CA VAL A 8 23.86 16.23 -26.96
C VAL A 8 23.07 15.64 -25.79
N VAL A 9 23.20 14.33 -25.51
CA VAL A 9 22.58 13.68 -24.33
C VAL A 9 23.21 14.19 -23.03
N HIS A 10 24.51 14.51 -23.01
CA HIS A 10 25.17 15.10 -21.84
C HIS A 10 24.78 16.57 -21.61
N LEU A 11 24.44 17.33 -22.66
CA LEU A 11 24.07 18.75 -22.58
C LEU A 11 22.64 19.00 -22.08
N ASN A 12 21.73 18.02 -22.21
CA ASN A 12 20.34 18.14 -21.77
C ASN A 12 20.05 17.32 -20.49
N ARG A 13 21.04 17.23 -19.59
CA ARG A 13 20.84 16.60 -18.28
C ARG A 13 20.12 17.56 -17.34
N SER A 14 19.04 17.09 -16.73
CA SER A 14 18.32 17.90 -15.74
C SER A 14 19.17 18.08 -14.48
N ARG A 15 18.98 19.19 -13.75
CA ARG A 15 19.65 19.44 -12.44
C ARG A 15 19.46 18.28 -11.46
N PHE A 16 18.37 17.55 -11.62
CA PHE A 16 18.02 16.37 -10.85
C PHE A 16 18.93 15.17 -11.16
N GLU A 17 19.23 14.91 -12.44
CA GLU A 17 20.11 13.80 -12.83
C GLU A 17 21.54 13.99 -12.30
N ILE A 18 22.05 15.21 -12.33
CA ILE A 18 23.37 15.57 -11.76
C ILE A 18 23.40 15.29 -10.26
N TYR A 19 22.31 15.61 -9.55
CA TYR A 19 22.20 15.32 -8.12
C TYR A 19 22.14 13.82 -7.85
N CYS A 20 21.35 13.06 -8.61
CA CYS A 20 21.28 11.60 -8.49
C CYS A 20 22.65 10.93 -8.76
N GLU A 21 23.37 11.36 -9.79
CA GLU A 21 24.70 10.84 -10.13
C GLU A 21 25.71 11.09 -9.00
N LYS A 22 25.66 12.27 -8.36
CA LYS A 22 26.51 12.60 -7.19
C LYS A 22 26.30 11.64 -6.00
N PHE A 23 25.09 11.11 -5.84
CA PHE A 23 24.75 10.16 -4.77
C PHE A 23 24.76 8.69 -5.24
N ASN A 24 25.28 8.38 -6.44
CA ASN A 24 25.24 7.04 -7.04
C ASN A 24 23.81 6.46 -7.18
N ILE A 25 22.81 7.32 -7.39
CA ILE A 25 21.41 6.95 -7.56
C ILE A 25 21.09 6.94 -9.06
N ASN A 26 20.45 5.86 -9.54
CA ASN A 26 19.95 5.81 -10.92
C ASN A 26 18.68 6.66 -11.05
N PRO A 27 18.68 7.76 -11.82
CA PRO A 27 17.54 8.67 -11.93
C PRO A 27 16.30 8.00 -12.54
N ASN A 28 16.47 7.02 -13.43
CA ASN A 28 15.36 6.26 -14.03
C ASN A 28 14.60 5.40 -13.00
N LEU A 29 15.28 4.97 -11.93
CA LEU A 29 14.70 4.14 -10.87
C LEU A 29 14.28 4.94 -9.64
N PHE A 30 14.61 6.23 -9.59
CA PHE A 30 14.29 7.07 -8.44
C PHE A 30 12.79 7.13 -8.17
N MET A 31 11.99 7.40 -9.21
CA MET A 31 10.52 7.46 -9.09
C MET A 31 9.94 6.12 -8.63
N LEU A 32 10.50 5.01 -9.10
CA LEU A 32 10.11 3.67 -8.66
C LEU A 32 10.43 3.46 -7.18
N LYS A 33 11.63 3.83 -6.72
CA LYS A 33 12.03 3.73 -5.31
C LYS A 33 11.12 4.55 -4.39
N VAL A 34 10.81 5.79 -4.76
CA VAL A 34 9.88 6.65 -3.99
C VAL A 34 8.50 6.03 -3.92
N THR A 35 7.99 5.52 -5.04
CA THR A 35 6.68 4.85 -5.10
C THR A 35 6.66 3.61 -4.21
N LEU A 36 7.69 2.77 -4.28
CA LEU A 36 7.81 1.59 -3.42
C LEU A 36 7.88 1.97 -1.94
N PHE A 37 8.69 2.97 -1.58
CA PHE A 37 8.78 3.46 -0.20
C PHE A 37 7.41 3.93 0.32
N MET A 38 6.69 4.73 -0.44
CA MET A 38 5.37 5.22 -0.04
C MET A 38 4.35 4.07 0.06
N MET A 39 4.33 3.15 -0.90
CA MET A 39 3.42 2.00 -0.91
C MET A 39 3.65 1.08 0.30
N TYR A 40 4.89 0.69 0.56
CA TYR A 40 5.22 -0.17 1.70
C TYR A 40 5.10 0.56 3.04
N GLY A 41 5.43 1.85 3.10
CA GLY A 41 5.23 2.68 4.29
C GLY A 41 3.75 2.82 4.65
N ALA A 42 2.90 3.12 3.68
CA ALA A 42 1.45 3.17 3.87
C ALA A 42 0.92 1.82 4.35
N THR A 43 1.28 0.73 3.67
CA THR A 43 0.88 -0.64 4.04
C THR A 43 1.31 -0.99 5.46
N GLY A 44 2.55 -0.71 5.84
CA GLY A 44 3.08 -0.99 7.19
C GLY A 44 2.34 -0.25 8.30
N SER A 45 1.87 0.98 8.04
CA SER A 45 1.06 1.74 9.00
C SER A 45 -0.43 1.33 9.00
N LEU A 46 -0.96 0.88 7.86
CA LEU A 46 -2.37 0.60 7.69
C LEU A 46 -2.79 -0.70 8.36
N LEU A 47 -2.01 -1.78 8.24
CA LEU A 47 -2.36 -3.08 8.85
C LEU A 47 -2.66 -2.99 10.35
N PRO A 48 -1.81 -2.39 11.21
CA PRO A 48 -2.10 -2.29 12.63
C PRO A 48 -3.30 -1.36 12.90
N PHE A 49 -3.44 -0.27 12.15
CA PHE A 49 -4.60 0.62 12.26
C PHE A 49 -5.90 -0.11 11.93
N LEU A 50 -5.93 -0.89 10.85
CA LEU A 50 -7.11 -1.61 10.40
C LEU A 50 -7.58 -2.64 11.44
N THR A 51 -6.66 -3.39 12.05
CA THR A 51 -6.99 -4.32 13.14
C THR A 51 -7.70 -3.61 14.28
N ILE A 52 -7.09 -2.51 14.78
CA ILE A 52 -7.65 -1.76 15.91
C ILE A 52 -8.98 -1.12 15.52
N HIS A 53 -9.08 -0.61 14.28
CA HIS A 53 -10.32 -0.02 13.78
C HIS A 53 -11.45 -1.04 13.74
N MET A 54 -11.23 -2.24 13.20
CA MET A 54 -12.22 -3.32 13.18
C MET A 54 -12.62 -3.76 14.60
N GLN A 55 -11.66 -3.86 15.52
CA GLN A 55 -11.96 -4.14 16.93
C GLN A 55 -12.76 -3.02 17.58
N SER A 56 -12.47 -1.74 17.26
CA SER A 56 -13.21 -0.60 17.79
C SER A 56 -14.64 -0.53 17.26
N ILE A 57 -14.87 -1.02 16.05
CA ILE A 57 -16.20 -1.18 15.45
C ILE A 57 -17.00 -2.29 16.16
N GLY A 58 -16.35 -3.20 16.90
CA GLY A 58 -17.02 -4.29 17.62
C GLY A 58 -16.85 -5.67 16.98
N LEU A 59 -16.01 -5.83 15.96
CA LEU A 59 -15.77 -7.13 15.34
C LEU A 59 -14.98 -8.06 16.28
N THR A 60 -15.38 -9.33 16.28
CA THR A 60 -14.68 -10.40 16.99
C THR A 60 -13.36 -10.75 16.30
N VAL A 61 -12.46 -11.41 17.04
CA VAL A 61 -11.15 -11.84 16.51
C VAL A 61 -11.32 -12.83 15.34
N GLU A 62 -12.35 -13.68 15.39
CA GLU A 62 -12.64 -14.64 14.34
C GLU A 62 -13.08 -13.95 13.04
N GLU A 63 -13.95 -12.95 13.13
CA GLU A 63 -14.39 -12.16 11.97
C GLU A 63 -13.23 -11.38 11.36
N ILE A 64 -12.37 -10.78 12.20
CA ILE A 64 -11.16 -10.09 11.75
C ILE A 64 -10.22 -11.06 11.01
N ALA A 65 -10.06 -12.29 11.50
CA ALA A 65 -9.25 -13.30 10.85
C ALA A 65 -9.81 -13.68 9.47
N ILE A 66 -11.13 -13.80 9.34
CA ILE A 66 -11.81 -14.04 8.06
C ILE A 66 -11.57 -12.87 7.08
N VAL A 67 -11.66 -11.62 7.55
CA VAL A 67 -11.34 -10.44 6.73
C VAL A 67 -9.87 -10.48 6.29
N TYR A 68 -8.95 -10.80 7.20
CA TYR A 68 -7.53 -10.91 6.86
C TYR A 68 -7.20 -12.09 5.95
N LEU A 69 -8.04 -13.11 5.88
CA LEU A 69 -7.89 -14.21 4.92
C LEU A 69 -8.06 -13.74 3.46
N ALA A 70 -8.71 -12.59 3.22
CA ALA A 70 -8.74 -11.98 1.89
C ALA A 70 -7.35 -11.48 1.43
N LEU A 71 -6.44 -11.13 2.36
CA LEU A 71 -5.10 -10.65 2.02
C LEU A 71 -4.25 -11.70 1.27
N PRO A 72 -4.05 -12.94 1.76
CA PRO A 72 -3.29 -13.95 1.04
C PRO A 72 -3.96 -14.35 -0.28
N LEU A 73 -5.30 -14.35 -0.35
CA LEU A 73 -6.01 -14.65 -1.60
C LEU A 73 -5.75 -13.58 -2.67
N THR A 74 -5.84 -12.31 -2.29
CA THR A 74 -5.59 -11.19 -3.21
C THR A 74 -4.13 -11.09 -3.60
N THR A 75 -3.18 -11.32 -2.69
CA THR A 75 -1.74 -11.34 -3.03
C THR A 75 -1.34 -12.53 -3.89
N PHE A 76 -2.03 -13.67 -3.77
CA PHE A 76 -1.83 -14.82 -4.64
C PHE A 76 -2.42 -14.61 -6.05
N LEU A 77 -3.63 -14.05 -6.15
CA LEU A 77 -4.31 -13.84 -7.43
C LEU A 77 -3.88 -12.57 -8.17
N SER A 78 -3.38 -11.56 -7.46
CA SER A 78 -3.02 -10.27 -8.06
C SER A 78 -1.94 -10.37 -9.15
N PRO A 79 -0.81 -11.11 -8.97
CA PRO A 79 0.22 -11.23 -10.00
C PRO A 79 -0.28 -11.84 -11.33
N PRO A 80 -0.97 -12.99 -11.36
CA PRO A 80 -1.45 -13.54 -12.64
C PRO A 80 -2.53 -12.66 -13.28
N VAL A 81 -3.44 -12.07 -12.49
CA VAL A 81 -4.48 -11.18 -13.02
C VAL A 81 -3.86 -9.92 -13.62
N THR A 82 -2.93 -9.28 -12.91
CA THR A 82 -2.28 -8.06 -13.38
C THR A 82 -1.37 -8.35 -14.57
N GLY A 83 -0.63 -9.46 -14.57
CA GLY A 83 0.19 -9.89 -15.70
C GLY A 83 -0.65 -10.07 -16.95
N PHE A 84 -1.75 -10.82 -16.85
CA PHE A 84 -2.68 -11.00 -17.96
C PHE A 84 -3.25 -9.67 -18.49
N LEU A 85 -3.60 -8.74 -17.60
CA LEU A 85 -4.09 -7.41 -18.00
C LEU A 85 -3.02 -6.62 -18.74
N VAL A 86 -1.80 -6.54 -18.20
CA VAL A 86 -0.67 -5.82 -18.82
C VAL A 86 -0.36 -6.39 -20.20
N ASP A 87 -0.32 -7.72 -20.31
CA ASP A 87 -0.06 -8.42 -21.57
C ASP A 87 -1.14 -8.12 -22.62
N LYS A 88 -2.40 -8.03 -22.20
CA LYS A 88 -3.53 -7.72 -23.10
C LYS A 88 -3.57 -6.26 -23.56
N PHE A 89 -3.23 -5.31 -22.70
CA PHE A 89 -3.25 -3.87 -23.03
C PHE A 89 -1.96 -3.41 -23.76
N GLY A 90 -0.90 -4.21 -23.76
CA GLY A 90 0.38 -3.92 -24.42
C GLY A 90 1.17 -2.75 -23.81
N HIS A 91 0.62 -2.07 -22.80
CA HIS A 91 1.24 -0.94 -22.10
C HIS A 91 1.00 -1.05 -20.60
N TYR A 92 2.07 -1.03 -19.81
CA TYR A 92 1.99 -1.14 -18.34
C TYR A 92 1.44 0.14 -17.67
N LYS A 93 1.69 1.32 -18.25
CA LYS A 93 1.33 2.63 -17.68
C LYS A 93 -0.16 2.76 -17.33
N PRO A 94 -1.12 2.49 -18.23
CA PRO A 94 -2.55 2.62 -17.91
C PRO A 94 -3.00 1.62 -16.82
N VAL A 95 -2.45 0.40 -16.82
CA VAL A 95 -2.79 -0.61 -15.80
C VAL A 95 -2.33 -0.13 -14.42
N VAL A 96 -1.11 0.42 -14.32
CA VAL A 96 -0.58 0.96 -13.05
C VAL A 96 -1.40 2.16 -12.57
N LEU A 97 -1.75 3.09 -13.46
CA LEU A 97 -2.58 4.25 -13.11
C LEU A 97 -3.97 3.84 -12.64
N PHE A 98 -4.60 2.90 -13.33
CA PHE A 98 -5.90 2.36 -12.95
C PHE A 98 -5.84 1.69 -11.57
N SER A 99 -4.83 0.85 -11.32
CA SER A 99 -4.62 0.23 -10.01
C SER A 99 -4.40 1.25 -8.90
N LEU A 100 -3.71 2.36 -9.18
CA LEU A 100 -3.48 3.43 -8.20
C LEU A 100 -4.77 4.17 -7.85
N VAL A 101 -5.61 4.47 -8.84
CA VAL A 101 -6.93 5.09 -8.62
C VAL A 101 -7.84 4.16 -7.81
N LEU A 102 -7.90 2.87 -8.18
CA LEU A 102 -8.67 1.88 -7.42
C LEU A 102 -8.17 1.76 -5.99
N ASN A 103 -6.85 1.74 -5.78
CA ASN A 103 -6.25 1.67 -4.46
C ASN A 103 -6.70 2.86 -3.61
N LEU A 104 -6.65 4.09 -4.14
CA LEU A 104 -7.11 5.28 -3.44
C LEU A 104 -8.61 5.21 -3.10
N LEU A 105 -9.45 4.79 -4.06
CA LEU A 105 -10.89 4.68 -3.86
C LEU A 105 -11.24 3.65 -2.78
N PHE A 106 -10.63 2.46 -2.81
CA PHE A 106 -10.91 1.42 -1.82
C PHE A 106 -10.43 1.81 -0.42
N HIS A 107 -9.24 2.42 -0.31
CA HIS A 107 -8.74 2.88 0.99
C HIS A 107 -9.57 4.02 1.55
N HIS A 108 -10.04 4.95 0.71
CA HIS A 108 -10.94 6.00 1.14
C HIS A 108 -12.31 5.43 1.55
N SER A 109 -12.80 4.40 0.86
CA SER A 109 -14.06 3.74 1.22
C SER A 109 -14.03 3.10 2.61
N LEU A 110 -12.86 2.71 3.14
CA LEU A 110 -12.73 2.21 4.52
C LEU A 110 -13.18 3.25 5.55
N MET A 111 -13.01 4.54 5.26
CA MET A 111 -13.44 5.62 6.15
C MET A 111 -14.97 5.76 6.23
N MET A 112 -15.70 5.24 5.24
CA MET A 112 -17.17 5.28 5.21
C MET A 112 -17.84 4.11 5.94
N ILE A 113 -17.08 3.22 6.58
CA ILE A 113 -17.64 2.07 7.30
C ILE A 113 -18.31 2.58 8.60
N PRO A 114 -19.63 2.36 8.77
CA PRO A 114 -20.31 2.75 10.00
C PRO A 114 -19.86 1.88 11.18
N GLN A 115 -19.84 2.49 12.36
CA GLN A 115 -19.60 1.83 13.64
C GLN A 115 -20.72 0.82 13.96
N MET A 116 -20.35 -0.41 14.33
CA MET A 116 -21.26 -1.52 14.60
C MET A 116 -21.27 -1.84 16.09
N GLU A 117 -21.81 -0.93 16.90
CA GLU A 117 -21.88 -1.15 18.34
C GLU A 117 -22.87 -2.27 18.68
N ILE A 118 -22.36 -3.37 19.26
CA ILE A 118 -23.20 -4.44 19.80
C ILE A 118 -23.74 -3.93 21.16
N PRO A 119 -25.07 -3.73 21.33
CA PRO A 119 -25.60 -3.15 22.56
C PRO A 119 -25.28 -4.02 23.78
N GLY A 120 -24.52 -3.47 24.73
CA GLY A 120 -24.19 -4.13 26.01
C GLY A 120 -22.84 -4.84 26.06
N GLU A 121 -22.05 -4.86 24.99
CA GLU A 121 -20.71 -5.44 24.97
C GLU A 121 -19.67 -4.35 24.65
N VAL A 122 -18.73 -4.13 25.59
CA VAL A 122 -17.63 -3.19 25.36
C VAL A 122 -16.57 -3.84 24.46
N PRO A 123 -16.18 -3.23 23.34
CA PRO A 123 -15.21 -3.85 22.44
C PRO A 123 -13.86 -4.02 23.14
N ALA A 124 -13.18 -5.14 22.87
CA ALA A 124 -11.90 -5.48 23.51
C ALA A 124 -10.83 -4.38 23.35
N ALA A 125 -10.90 -3.57 22.27
CA ALA A 125 -10.01 -2.43 22.03
C ALA A 125 -10.11 -1.33 23.11
N TYR A 126 -11.24 -1.20 23.81
CA TYR A 126 -11.45 -0.16 24.83
C TYR A 126 -11.11 -0.63 26.25
N ILE A 127 -10.85 -1.93 26.44
CA ILE A 127 -10.58 -2.51 27.76
C ILE A 127 -9.06 -2.56 27.99
N MET A 128 -8.51 -1.53 28.64
CA MET A 128 -7.17 -1.63 29.22
C MET A 128 -7.23 -2.54 30.47
N ARG A 129 -7.00 -3.84 30.29
CA ARG A 129 -6.90 -4.76 31.44
C ARG A 129 -5.59 -4.51 32.18
N ASN A 130 -5.68 -4.29 33.49
CA ASN A 130 -4.51 -4.25 34.35
C ASN A 130 -3.94 -5.68 34.45
N PRO A 131 -2.64 -5.90 34.17
CA PRO A 131 -2.04 -7.24 34.21
C PRO A 131 -2.17 -7.96 35.55
N LYS A 132 -2.49 -7.27 36.66
CA LYS A 132 -2.69 -7.87 37.98
C LYS A 132 -4.10 -8.43 38.24
N THR A 133 -5.05 -8.24 37.31
CA THR A 133 -6.46 -8.59 37.55
C THR A 133 -6.83 -10.01 37.10
N GLU A 134 -5.92 -10.73 36.41
CA GLU A 134 -6.14 -12.11 35.95
C GLU A 134 -5.52 -13.19 36.89
N GLU A 135 -4.95 -12.77 38.03
CA GLU A 135 -4.33 -13.67 39.04
C GLU A 135 -5.22 -14.00 40.25
N VAL A 136 -6.54 -13.75 40.20
CA VAL A 136 -7.48 -14.08 41.32
C VAL A 136 -8.57 -15.03 40.88
#